data_AF-A0A480B4A3-F1
#
_entry.id   AF-A0A480B4A3-F1
#
_cell.length_a   1.000
_cell.length_b   1.000
_cell.length_c   1.000
_cell.angle_alpha   90.00
_cell.angle_beta   90.00
_cell.angle_gamma   90.00
#
_symmetry.space_group_name_H-M   'P 1'
#
loop_
_entity.id
_entity.type
_entity.pdbx_description
1 polymer ?
#
loop_
_entity_poly.entity_id
_entity_poly.type
_entity_poly.pdbx_seq_one_letter_code
_entity_poly.pdbx_strand_id
1 'polypeptide(L)'
;MERYFRDEFIGYDLTASQRELVTQLEAFLKNDAEHVFILKGYAATGKELILKGLENYLHKIERGISLATPTNKSASCLDKMMDGYVSTIHSMIYEYMETKEPEDGQPREASKFIYKLRNNLDSIDHVYVIGESSLLNDEISDCKYLCYGTGKLLEDLMSFIDPNATGCRRKVIFIGDDTQMAPVTLSVSPALTPSYFKAMYGDAFPVRIFQLTDVVEKQLKNLILKNAVAIRHAIEKDRHNRLVFERDASTMIELDKSQFLPTYLKAYQAVEDNKPIIVASMNETAKLYNAQIREQLFPGKTSVQPGDWIMFTKNVWIEDYRAFNGEFAKVLAVKGSENKYINFAGRSRELRFRYVDIEITNRYDEKKKLSCTLFENLLDASGSVLQDDDWLEDFTNRFYIHEVHAQYGYATTVHKAQGGLWNTVFFDTKFYQNIKTKAGFKWLYTGLSLAKDRLYFTNWTDMGSKLLGTMSSLSNNSFSNTNNVTWSQGSSIESHARPTVSSIAILDIEGSTAYREYVQEVSEELAIALSQLNIQIVKINNMSYRIRYTFRRGNSDASLDALYNGKQIITSVENHRNQGDDENLANEIQAIMDRLVE
;
A
#
# COMPACT_ATOMS: atom_id res chain seq x y z
N MET A 1 -5.97 -3.11 -43.47
CA MET A 1 -4.62 -3.21 -42.85
C MET A 1 -4.83 -3.96 -41.55
N GLU A 2 -4.23 -5.13 -41.39
CA GLU A 2 -4.34 -5.91 -40.15
C GLU A 2 -3.74 -5.06 -39.02
N ARG A 3 -4.53 -4.76 -37.98
CA ARG A 3 -4.08 -3.93 -36.85
C ARG A 3 -3.49 -4.88 -35.80
N TYR A 4 -2.26 -4.65 -35.37
CA TYR A 4 -1.62 -5.48 -34.36
C TYR A 4 -1.58 -4.75 -33.02
N PHE A 5 -1.70 -5.49 -31.91
CA PHE A 5 -1.69 -4.89 -30.58
C PHE A 5 -0.38 -4.16 -30.28
N ARG A 6 0.75 -4.69 -30.77
CA ARG A 6 2.07 -4.07 -30.66
C ARG A 6 2.17 -2.67 -31.29
N ASP A 7 1.31 -2.36 -32.25
CA ASP A 7 1.34 -1.08 -32.97
C ASP A 7 0.94 0.10 -32.05
N GLU A 8 0.21 -0.18 -30.96
CA GLU A 8 -0.15 0.82 -29.94
C GLU A 8 1.05 1.34 -29.15
N PHE A 9 2.18 0.63 -29.20
CA PHE A 9 3.38 0.95 -28.45
C PHE A 9 4.52 1.50 -29.32
N ILE A 10 4.25 1.84 -30.59
CA ILE A 10 5.23 2.52 -31.45
C ILE A 10 5.60 3.86 -30.82
N GLY A 11 6.90 4.07 -30.59
CA GLY A 11 7.44 5.27 -29.93
C GLY A 11 7.59 5.14 -28.40
N TYR A 12 7.17 4.01 -27.81
CA TYR A 12 7.44 3.68 -26.42
C TYR A 12 8.65 2.75 -26.30
N ASP A 13 9.47 2.97 -25.27
CA ASP A 13 10.56 2.08 -24.91
C ASP A 13 10.07 1.06 -23.87
N LEU A 14 9.54 -0.06 -24.37
CA LEU A 14 9.02 -1.14 -23.53
C LEU A 14 10.16 -1.97 -22.92
N THR A 15 10.01 -2.39 -21.67
CA THR A 15 10.91 -3.39 -21.04
C THR A 15 10.79 -4.75 -21.72
N ALA A 16 11.69 -5.69 -21.42
CA ALA A 16 11.62 -7.03 -22.00
C ALA A 16 10.34 -7.76 -21.55
N SER A 17 9.98 -7.68 -20.28
CA SER A 17 8.74 -8.24 -19.72
C SER A 17 7.49 -7.61 -20.33
N GLN A 18 7.49 -6.30 -20.63
CA GLN A 18 6.37 -5.62 -21.29
C GLN A 18 6.22 -6.06 -22.75
N ARG A 19 7.32 -6.21 -23.51
CA ARG A 19 7.26 -6.72 -24.89
C ARG A 19 6.71 -8.15 -24.96
N GLU A 20 7.13 -9.00 -24.03
CA GLU A 20 6.60 -10.35 -23.93
C GLU A 20 5.11 -10.33 -23.55
N LEU A 21 4.71 -9.49 -22.58
CA LEU A 21 3.32 -9.32 -22.21
C LEU A 21 2.43 -8.91 -23.40
N VAL A 22 2.88 -7.95 -24.22
CA VAL A 22 2.15 -7.53 -25.42
C VAL A 22 1.93 -8.71 -26.37
N THR A 23 2.96 -9.52 -26.58
CA THR A 23 2.87 -10.73 -27.42
C THR A 23 1.90 -11.75 -26.84
N GLN A 24 1.96 -11.99 -25.54
CA GLN A 24 1.08 -12.93 -24.83
C GLN A 24 -0.38 -12.47 -24.80
N LEU A 25 -0.63 -11.19 -24.59
CA LEU A 25 -1.97 -10.60 -24.64
C LEU A 25 -2.55 -10.67 -26.04
N GLU A 26 -1.76 -10.38 -27.07
CA GLU A 26 -2.23 -10.49 -28.45
C GLU A 26 -2.63 -11.94 -28.80
N ALA A 27 -1.80 -12.92 -28.41
CA ALA A 27 -2.10 -14.33 -28.59
C ALA A 27 -3.36 -14.76 -27.81
N PHE A 28 -3.51 -14.30 -26.57
CA PHE A 28 -4.70 -14.55 -25.75
C PHE A 28 -5.97 -13.96 -26.40
N LEU A 29 -5.90 -12.72 -26.89
CA LEU A 29 -7.05 -12.05 -27.51
C LEU A 29 -7.50 -12.74 -28.80
N LYS A 30 -6.58 -13.37 -29.55
CA LYS A 30 -6.85 -14.11 -30.79
C LYS A 30 -7.28 -15.57 -30.57
N ASN A 31 -7.07 -16.15 -29.38
CA ASN A 31 -7.40 -17.54 -29.10
C ASN A 31 -8.81 -17.68 -28.50
N ASP A 32 -9.77 -18.15 -29.30
CA ASP A 32 -11.19 -18.29 -28.87
C ASP A 32 -11.39 -19.30 -27.73
N ALA A 33 -10.45 -20.21 -27.47
CA ALA A 33 -10.56 -21.18 -26.39
C ALA A 33 -10.13 -20.63 -25.02
N GLU A 34 -9.39 -19.49 -24.98
CA GLU A 34 -8.90 -18.91 -23.74
C GLU A 34 -9.81 -17.79 -23.24
N HIS A 35 -10.28 -17.90 -22.00
CA HIS A 35 -11.21 -16.92 -21.44
C HIS A 35 -10.62 -16.09 -20.30
N VAL A 36 -9.63 -16.59 -19.57
CA VAL A 36 -9.07 -15.93 -18.40
C VAL A 36 -7.58 -15.63 -18.57
N PHE A 37 -7.21 -14.37 -18.43
CA PHE A 37 -5.83 -13.92 -18.32
C PHE A 37 -5.60 -13.25 -16.96
N ILE A 38 -4.54 -13.63 -16.27
CA ILE A 38 -4.13 -13.05 -14.99
C ILE A 38 -2.81 -12.31 -15.22
N LEU A 39 -2.85 -10.98 -15.16
CA LEU A 39 -1.69 -10.11 -15.21
C LEU A 39 -1.32 -9.66 -13.79
N LYS A 40 -0.17 -10.13 -13.33
CA LYS A 40 0.46 -9.64 -12.11
C LYS A 40 1.50 -8.60 -12.46
N GLY A 41 1.51 -7.49 -11.76
CA GLY A 41 2.57 -6.51 -11.90
C GLY A 41 2.68 -5.65 -10.66
N TYR A 42 3.88 -5.19 -10.41
CA TYR A 42 4.21 -4.48 -9.19
C TYR A 42 4.26 -2.97 -9.43
N ALA A 43 4.59 -2.21 -8.40
CA ALA A 43 4.92 -0.80 -8.51
C ALA A 43 6.07 -0.64 -9.51
N ALA A 44 5.99 0.41 -10.31
CA ALA A 44 6.96 0.77 -11.33
C ALA A 44 7.17 -0.26 -12.48
N THR A 45 6.21 -1.15 -12.73
CA THR A 45 6.24 -2.08 -13.88
C THR A 45 5.48 -1.58 -15.12
N GLY A 46 4.79 -0.43 -15.01
CA GLY A 46 4.09 0.22 -16.12
C GLY A 46 2.82 -0.49 -16.60
N LYS A 47 2.06 -1.10 -15.69
CA LYS A 47 0.78 -1.77 -16.01
C LYS A 47 -0.21 -0.85 -16.72
N GLU A 48 -0.23 0.41 -16.29
CA GLU A 48 -1.14 1.46 -16.76
C GLU A 48 -0.89 1.79 -18.24
N LEU A 49 0.38 1.76 -18.68
CA LEU A 49 0.73 1.94 -20.08
C LEU A 49 0.15 0.81 -20.96
N ILE A 50 0.29 -0.44 -20.51
CA ILE A 50 -0.21 -1.61 -21.24
C ILE A 50 -1.74 -1.60 -21.29
N LEU A 51 -2.39 -1.23 -20.18
CA LEU A 51 -3.84 -1.03 -20.08
C LEU A 51 -4.35 0.00 -21.09
N LYS A 52 -3.72 1.17 -21.16
CA LYS A 52 -4.10 2.22 -22.12
C LYS A 52 -3.92 1.76 -23.57
N GLY A 53 -2.83 1.07 -23.86
CA GLY A 53 -2.62 0.44 -25.18
C GLY A 53 -3.72 -0.58 -25.50
N LEU A 54 -4.10 -1.42 -24.53
CA LEU A 54 -5.12 -2.44 -24.71
C LEU A 54 -6.49 -1.84 -25.04
N GLU A 55 -6.89 -0.80 -24.31
CA GLU A 55 -8.13 -0.06 -24.57
C GLU A 55 -8.14 0.53 -25.99
N ASN A 56 -7.07 1.23 -26.38
CA ASN A 56 -6.95 1.82 -27.71
C ASN A 56 -7.00 0.78 -28.83
N TYR A 57 -6.30 -0.35 -28.64
CA TYR A 57 -6.32 -1.45 -29.60
C TYR A 57 -7.72 -2.03 -29.79
N LEU A 58 -8.42 -2.32 -28.68
CA LEU A 58 -9.76 -2.91 -28.72
C LEU A 58 -10.77 -1.97 -29.38
N HIS A 59 -10.71 -0.66 -29.09
CA HIS A 59 -11.50 0.35 -29.81
C HIS A 59 -11.20 0.37 -31.30
N LYS A 60 -9.92 0.29 -31.69
CA LYS A 60 -9.52 0.28 -33.10
C LYS A 60 -10.00 -0.96 -33.86
N ILE A 61 -10.16 -2.10 -33.20
CA ILE A 61 -10.70 -3.31 -33.85
C ILE A 61 -12.21 -3.48 -33.63
N GLU A 62 -12.88 -2.46 -33.05
CA GLU A 62 -14.32 -2.45 -32.76
C GLU A 62 -14.76 -3.63 -31.87
N ARG A 63 -13.87 -4.09 -30.99
CA ARG A 63 -14.16 -5.13 -29.99
C ARG A 63 -14.58 -4.47 -28.68
N GLY A 64 -15.70 -4.90 -28.12
CA GLY A 64 -16.24 -4.33 -26.89
C GLY A 64 -15.29 -4.51 -25.70
N ILE A 65 -15.17 -3.46 -24.88
CA ILE A 65 -14.38 -3.46 -23.64
C ILE A 65 -15.21 -2.90 -22.48
N SER A 66 -15.05 -3.49 -21.29
CA SER A 66 -15.53 -2.90 -20.05
C SER A 66 -14.46 -2.94 -18.98
N LEU A 67 -14.17 -1.78 -18.40
CA LEU A 67 -13.21 -1.62 -17.31
C LEU A 67 -13.97 -1.58 -15.98
N ALA A 68 -13.51 -2.38 -15.01
CA ALA A 68 -14.08 -2.39 -13.68
C ALA A 68 -13.04 -2.62 -12.59
N THR A 69 -13.35 -2.17 -11.37
CA THR A 69 -12.54 -2.42 -10.17
C THR A 69 -13.41 -2.88 -8.99
N PRO A 70 -12.83 -3.47 -7.93
CA PRO A 70 -13.59 -3.88 -6.75
C PRO A 70 -14.16 -2.72 -5.94
N THR A 71 -13.47 -1.57 -5.93
CA THR A 71 -13.84 -0.39 -5.12
C THR A 71 -13.96 0.87 -5.97
N ASN A 72 -14.80 1.84 -5.55
CA ASN A 72 -14.93 3.12 -6.23
C ASN A 72 -13.67 3.98 -6.16
N LYS A 73 -12.87 3.85 -5.09
CA LYS A 73 -11.56 4.52 -4.99
C LYS A 73 -10.64 4.07 -6.11
N SER A 74 -10.51 2.76 -6.30
CA SER A 74 -9.74 2.18 -7.40
C SER A 74 -10.32 2.57 -8.76
N ALA A 75 -11.65 2.60 -8.89
CA ALA A 75 -12.31 3.00 -10.14
C ALA A 75 -11.93 4.44 -10.48
N SER A 76 -12.11 5.38 -9.55
CA SER A 76 -11.77 6.80 -9.73
C SER A 76 -10.29 7.01 -10.04
N CYS A 77 -9.39 6.24 -9.42
CA CYS A 77 -7.96 6.32 -9.73
C CYS A 77 -7.65 5.86 -11.17
N LEU A 78 -8.25 4.75 -11.60
CA LEU A 78 -8.01 4.19 -12.93
C LEU A 78 -8.71 5.02 -14.02
N ASP A 79 -9.92 5.53 -13.77
CA ASP A 79 -10.70 6.39 -14.67
C ASP A 79 -9.91 7.63 -15.10
N LYS A 80 -9.06 8.18 -14.22
CA LYS A 80 -8.16 9.32 -14.53
C LYS A 80 -7.02 8.98 -15.48
N MET A 81 -6.75 7.70 -15.73
CA MET A 81 -5.66 7.22 -16.59
C MET A 81 -6.17 6.66 -17.92
N MET A 82 -7.43 6.19 -17.94
CA MET A 82 -8.09 5.57 -19.09
C MET A 82 -8.88 6.61 -19.88
N ASP A 83 -9.18 6.30 -21.15
CA ASP A 83 -10.00 7.18 -21.98
C ASP A 83 -11.50 6.80 -21.89
N GLY A 84 -11.80 5.53 -21.58
CA GLY A 84 -13.14 5.00 -21.34
C GLY A 84 -13.55 4.96 -19.86
N TYR A 85 -14.84 4.71 -19.65
CA TYR A 85 -15.45 4.69 -18.31
C TYR A 85 -15.05 3.45 -17.49
N VAL A 86 -14.53 3.68 -16.28
CA VAL A 86 -14.24 2.63 -15.30
C VAL A 86 -15.33 2.55 -14.24
N SER A 87 -15.99 1.39 -14.16
CA SER A 87 -17.05 1.12 -13.18
C SER A 87 -16.54 0.34 -11.96
N THR A 88 -17.39 0.14 -10.95
CA THR A 88 -17.16 -0.97 -10.01
C THR A 88 -17.76 -2.26 -10.56
N ILE A 89 -17.21 -3.40 -10.16
CA ILE A 89 -17.76 -4.72 -10.54
C ILE A 89 -19.23 -4.81 -10.09
N HIS A 90 -19.56 -4.29 -8.91
CA HIS A 90 -20.94 -4.29 -8.41
C HIS A 90 -21.90 -3.54 -9.34
N SER A 91 -21.53 -2.33 -9.78
CA SER A 91 -22.32 -1.56 -10.73
C SER A 91 -22.33 -2.18 -12.12
N MET A 92 -21.29 -2.94 -12.47
CA MET A 92 -21.18 -3.62 -13.75
C MET A 92 -22.06 -4.86 -13.82
N ILE A 93 -22.23 -5.66 -12.76
CA ILE A 93 -22.89 -6.98 -12.89
C ILE A 93 -24.25 -7.08 -12.21
N TYR A 94 -24.60 -6.15 -11.32
CA TYR A 94 -25.87 -6.22 -10.59
C TYR A 94 -26.84 -5.12 -10.98
N GLU A 95 -28.13 -5.43 -10.87
CA GLU A 95 -29.23 -4.47 -10.95
C GLU A 95 -30.12 -4.57 -9.71
N TYR A 96 -30.71 -3.43 -9.31
CA TYR A 96 -31.64 -3.40 -8.20
C TYR A 96 -32.88 -4.25 -8.52
N MET A 97 -33.28 -5.11 -7.58
CA MET A 97 -34.44 -5.98 -7.73
C MET A 97 -35.60 -5.49 -6.87
N GLU A 98 -35.40 -5.47 -5.55
CA GLU A 98 -36.45 -5.16 -4.58
C GLU A 98 -35.86 -4.72 -3.24
N THR A 99 -36.72 -4.15 -2.41
CA THR A 99 -36.45 -3.88 -0.99
C THR A 99 -37.32 -4.83 -0.17
N LYS A 100 -36.69 -5.68 0.63
CA LYS A 100 -37.40 -6.57 1.57
C LYS A 100 -37.59 -5.86 2.90
N GLU A 101 -38.82 -5.84 3.37
CA GLU A 101 -39.13 -5.36 4.71
C GLU A 101 -38.49 -6.27 5.79
N PRO A 102 -38.19 -5.71 6.96
CA PRO A 102 -37.58 -6.45 8.06
C PRO A 102 -38.43 -7.63 8.53
N GLU A 103 -37.76 -8.69 9.00
CA GLU A 103 -38.43 -9.86 9.59
C GLU A 103 -39.11 -9.50 10.92
N ASP A 104 -40.12 -10.29 11.31
CA ASP A 104 -40.92 -10.02 12.51
C ASP A 104 -40.04 -9.99 13.77
N GLY A 105 -40.05 -8.86 14.50
CA GLY A 105 -39.16 -8.58 15.63
C GLY A 105 -37.91 -7.74 15.31
N GLN A 106 -37.63 -7.44 14.04
CA GLN A 106 -36.62 -6.45 13.64
C GLN A 106 -37.25 -5.05 13.51
N PRO A 107 -36.51 -3.94 13.77
CA PRO A 107 -37.04 -2.60 13.60
C PRO A 107 -37.49 -2.38 12.15
N ARG A 108 -38.62 -1.68 11.93
CA ARG A 108 -39.23 -1.36 10.61
C ARG A 108 -38.26 -0.78 9.57
N GLU A 109 -37.12 -0.33 10.04
CA GLU A 109 -36.08 0.39 9.32
C GLU A 109 -34.96 -0.55 8.84
N ALA A 110 -34.94 -1.84 9.24
CA ALA A 110 -33.95 -2.84 8.83
C ALA A 110 -34.24 -3.49 7.45
N SER A 111 -34.75 -2.71 6.50
CA SER A 111 -35.02 -3.19 5.15
C SER A 111 -33.73 -3.63 4.43
N LYS A 112 -33.81 -4.73 3.70
CA LYS A 112 -32.70 -5.25 2.87
C LYS A 112 -32.90 -4.85 1.42
N PHE A 113 -31.91 -4.20 0.82
CA PHE A 113 -31.89 -3.91 -0.60
C PHE A 113 -31.27 -5.08 -1.36
N ILE A 114 -32.09 -5.74 -2.17
CA ILE A 114 -31.70 -6.93 -2.92
C ILE A 114 -31.32 -6.51 -4.34
N TYR A 115 -30.11 -6.88 -4.74
CA TYR A 115 -29.57 -6.69 -6.08
C TYR A 115 -29.36 -8.06 -6.69
N LYS A 116 -29.95 -8.28 -7.86
CA LYS A 116 -29.80 -9.54 -8.60
C LYS A 116 -28.75 -9.39 -9.68
N LEU A 117 -28.18 -10.51 -10.10
CA LEU A 117 -27.28 -10.55 -11.25
C LEU A 117 -28.05 -10.11 -12.50
N ARG A 118 -27.50 -9.14 -13.23
CA ARG A 118 -28.11 -8.63 -14.46
C ARG A 118 -27.87 -9.60 -15.61
N ASN A 119 -28.72 -9.57 -16.62
CA ASN A 119 -28.46 -10.31 -17.86
C ASN A 119 -27.30 -9.65 -18.63
N ASN A 120 -26.36 -10.46 -19.12
CA ASN A 120 -25.25 -9.96 -19.91
C ASN A 120 -25.64 -9.71 -21.37
N LEU A 121 -25.96 -8.44 -21.67
CA LEU A 121 -26.30 -7.95 -23.00
C LEU A 121 -25.08 -7.54 -23.84
N ASP A 122 -23.88 -7.62 -23.28
CA ASP A 122 -22.65 -7.28 -24.00
C ASP A 122 -22.40 -8.28 -25.14
N SER A 123 -21.58 -7.90 -26.12
CA SER A 123 -21.23 -8.77 -27.24
C SER A 123 -20.72 -10.14 -26.77
N ILE A 124 -20.98 -11.19 -27.54
CA ILE A 124 -20.34 -12.50 -27.33
C ILE A 124 -18.82 -12.42 -27.52
N ASP A 125 -18.31 -11.34 -28.09
CA ASP A 125 -16.89 -11.06 -28.29
C ASP A 125 -16.50 -9.76 -27.56
N HIS A 126 -16.55 -9.80 -26.23
CA HIS A 126 -16.31 -8.67 -25.33
C HIS A 126 -15.17 -8.95 -24.35
N VAL A 127 -14.39 -7.93 -24.00
CA VAL A 127 -13.25 -8.05 -23.08
C VAL A 127 -13.55 -7.28 -21.79
N TYR A 128 -13.59 -8.00 -20.67
CA TYR A 128 -13.69 -7.43 -19.34
C TYR A 128 -12.29 -7.27 -18.75
N VAL A 129 -11.97 -6.08 -18.28
CA VAL A 129 -10.68 -5.78 -17.68
C VAL A 129 -10.91 -5.37 -16.23
N ILE A 130 -10.41 -6.20 -15.31
CA ILE A 130 -10.65 -6.04 -13.88
C ILE A 130 -9.38 -5.56 -13.20
N GLY A 131 -9.30 -4.25 -12.94
CA GLY A 131 -8.18 -3.62 -12.24
C GLY A 131 -8.23 -3.86 -10.73
N GLU A 132 -7.11 -3.71 -10.03
CA GLU A 132 -6.99 -3.92 -8.58
C GLU A 132 -7.56 -5.27 -8.10
N SER A 133 -7.38 -6.32 -8.91
CA SER A 133 -7.89 -7.67 -8.64
C SER A 133 -7.31 -8.29 -7.36
N SER A 134 -6.19 -7.76 -6.83
CA SER A 134 -5.65 -8.12 -5.52
C SER A 134 -6.63 -7.87 -4.37
N LEU A 135 -7.61 -6.98 -4.55
CA LEU A 135 -8.66 -6.67 -3.56
C LEU A 135 -9.85 -7.62 -3.62
N LEU A 136 -9.98 -8.47 -4.65
CA LEU A 136 -11.11 -9.38 -4.77
C LEU A 136 -11.00 -10.52 -3.76
N ASN A 137 -12.09 -10.75 -3.04
CA ASN A 137 -12.33 -11.99 -2.30
C ASN A 137 -13.51 -12.73 -2.93
N ASP A 138 -13.72 -13.97 -2.52
CA ASP A 138 -14.88 -14.77 -2.94
C ASP A 138 -15.56 -15.40 -1.72
N GLU A 139 -15.65 -14.61 -0.66
CA GLU A 139 -16.37 -14.97 0.55
C GLU A 139 -17.78 -14.42 0.48
N ILE A 140 -18.74 -15.14 1.09
CA ILE A 140 -20.13 -14.70 1.15
C ILE A 140 -20.18 -13.37 1.91
N SER A 141 -20.57 -12.31 1.22
CA SER A 141 -20.74 -10.99 1.81
C SER A 141 -21.80 -11.03 2.91
N ASP A 142 -21.56 -10.31 4.01
CA ASP A 142 -22.53 -10.13 5.09
C ASP A 142 -23.75 -9.33 4.56
N CYS A 143 -24.78 -10.05 4.11
CA CYS A 143 -26.04 -9.54 3.55
C CYS A 143 -26.95 -8.96 4.66
N LYS A 144 -26.41 -8.00 5.42
CA LYS A 144 -27.15 -7.26 6.44
C LYS A 144 -28.07 -6.20 5.84
N TYR A 145 -27.60 -5.46 4.83
CA TYR A 145 -28.33 -4.32 4.27
C TYR A 145 -28.35 -4.30 2.74
N LEU A 146 -27.20 -4.60 2.12
CA LEU A 146 -27.04 -4.70 0.67
C LEU A 146 -26.71 -6.14 0.34
N CYS A 147 -27.61 -6.81 -0.38
CA CYS A 147 -27.46 -8.20 -0.75
C CYS A 147 -27.30 -8.29 -2.26
N TYR A 148 -26.17 -8.84 -2.71
CA TYR A 148 -25.83 -8.94 -4.12
C TYR A 148 -25.76 -10.40 -4.54
N GLY A 149 -26.56 -10.79 -5.53
CA GLY A 149 -26.53 -12.11 -6.16
C GLY A 149 -26.40 -13.26 -5.18
N THR A 150 -25.35 -14.08 -5.33
CA THR A 150 -25.05 -15.22 -4.44
C THR A 150 -24.32 -14.81 -3.15
N GLY A 151 -23.90 -13.55 -3.06
CA GLY A 151 -23.02 -13.02 -2.02
C GLY A 151 -21.54 -13.17 -2.33
N LYS A 152 -21.19 -13.86 -3.43
CA LYS A 152 -19.81 -14.09 -3.86
C LYS A 152 -19.50 -13.34 -5.14
N LEU A 153 -18.78 -12.22 -5.00
CA LEU A 153 -18.59 -11.26 -6.09
C LEU A 153 -17.83 -11.84 -7.30
N LEU A 154 -16.81 -12.68 -7.06
CA LEU A 154 -16.01 -13.24 -8.14
C LEU A 154 -16.77 -14.38 -8.85
N GLU A 155 -17.45 -15.24 -8.10
CA GLU A 155 -18.34 -16.26 -8.66
C GLU A 155 -19.46 -15.64 -9.52
N ASP A 156 -20.10 -14.58 -9.01
CA ASP A 156 -21.14 -13.84 -9.74
C ASP A 156 -20.60 -13.13 -10.99
N LEU A 157 -19.39 -12.55 -10.92
CA LEU A 157 -18.73 -11.95 -12.09
C LEU A 157 -18.47 -12.99 -13.19
N MET A 158 -17.96 -14.16 -12.81
CA MET A 158 -17.68 -15.23 -13.75
C MET A 158 -18.97 -15.83 -14.34
N SER A 159 -20.04 -15.89 -13.54
CA SER A 159 -21.39 -16.25 -13.99
C SER A 159 -22.00 -15.21 -14.94
N PHE A 160 -21.73 -13.92 -14.71
CA PHE A 160 -22.16 -12.84 -15.61
C PHE A 160 -21.44 -12.90 -16.96
N ILE A 161 -20.13 -13.16 -16.97
CA ILE A 161 -19.33 -13.29 -18.21
C ILE A 161 -19.77 -14.53 -18.99
N ASP A 162 -19.99 -15.62 -18.28
CA ASP A 162 -20.36 -16.95 -18.78
C ASP A 162 -19.43 -17.46 -19.90
N PRO A 163 -18.17 -17.81 -19.57
CA PRO A 163 -17.21 -18.28 -20.56
C PRO A 163 -17.60 -19.61 -21.22
N ASN A 164 -18.48 -20.40 -20.60
CA ASN A 164 -18.91 -21.70 -21.12
C ASN A 164 -20.14 -21.61 -22.04
N ALA A 165 -20.76 -20.43 -22.20
CA ALA A 165 -21.86 -20.24 -23.13
C ALA A 165 -21.45 -20.62 -24.56
N THR A 166 -22.35 -21.29 -25.28
CA THR A 166 -22.08 -21.76 -26.65
C THR A 166 -21.78 -20.59 -27.57
N GLY A 167 -20.61 -20.61 -28.22
CA GLY A 167 -20.15 -19.53 -29.12
C GLY A 167 -19.66 -18.27 -28.39
N CYS A 168 -19.56 -18.30 -27.06
CA CYS A 168 -19.00 -17.22 -26.27
C CYS A 168 -17.49 -17.10 -26.54
N ARG A 169 -17.05 -15.89 -26.86
CA ARG A 169 -15.64 -15.49 -27.00
C ARG A 169 -15.30 -14.36 -26.03
N ARG A 170 -16.13 -14.17 -25.01
CA ARG A 170 -15.90 -13.18 -23.97
C ARG A 170 -14.65 -13.57 -23.19
N LYS A 171 -13.87 -12.54 -22.84
CA LYS A 171 -12.59 -12.69 -22.16
C LYS A 171 -12.57 -11.83 -20.92
N VAL A 172 -11.87 -12.27 -19.90
CA VAL A 172 -11.57 -11.48 -18.70
C VAL A 172 -10.08 -11.42 -18.44
N ILE A 173 -9.61 -10.21 -18.16
CA ILE A 173 -8.22 -9.92 -17.82
C ILE A 173 -8.21 -9.36 -16.39
N PHE A 174 -7.74 -10.17 -15.44
CA PHE A 174 -7.54 -9.76 -14.05
C PHE A 174 -6.16 -9.13 -13.90
N ILE A 175 -6.11 -7.90 -13.39
CA ILE A 175 -4.87 -7.15 -13.20
C ILE A 175 -4.72 -6.82 -11.71
N GLY A 176 -3.57 -7.14 -11.13
CA GLY A 176 -3.32 -6.81 -9.74
C GLY A 176 -1.85 -6.89 -9.33
N ASP A 177 -1.61 -6.49 -8.08
CA ASP A 177 -0.32 -6.52 -7.44
C ASP A 177 -0.36 -7.44 -6.22
N ASP A 178 0.31 -8.59 -6.30
CA ASP A 178 0.33 -9.58 -5.22
C ASP A 178 1.38 -9.29 -4.12
N THR A 179 2.15 -8.21 -4.25
CA THR A 179 2.97 -7.65 -3.15
C THR A 179 2.20 -6.70 -2.25
N GLN A 180 1.05 -6.20 -2.68
CA GLN A 180 0.15 -5.50 -1.77
C GLN A 180 -0.45 -6.44 -0.72
N MET A 181 -1.05 -5.83 0.30
CA MET A 181 -1.91 -6.52 1.25
C MET A 181 -3.02 -7.27 0.50
N ALA A 182 -3.23 -8.53 0.89
CA ALA A 182 -4.38 -9.30 0.44
C ALA A 182 -5.65 -8.81 1.16
N PRO A 183 -6.85 -9.20 0.70
CA PRO A 183 -8.08 -8.94 1.44
C PRO A 183 -7.95 -9.48 2.86
N VAL A 184 -8.53 -8.79 3.85
CA VAL A 184 -8.30 -9.03 5.29
C VAL A 184 -8.46 -10.50 5.72
N THR A 185 -9.30 -11.25 5.02
CA THR A 185 -9.64 -12.64 5.33
C THR A 185 -8.80 -13.69 4.60
N LEU A 186 -8.01 -13.30 3.58
CA LEU A 186 -7.32 -14.22 2.69
C LEU A 186 -5.81 -13.96 2.60
N SER A 187 -5.03 -14.99 2.30
CA SER A 187 -3.58 -14.87 2.07
C SER A 187 -3.24 -14.36 0.66
N VAL A 188 -4.09 -14.67 -0.32
CA VAL A 188 -4.00 -14.28 -1.74
C VAL A 188 -5.43 -14.11 -2.29
N SER A 189 -5.62 -13.20 -3.23
CA SER A 189 -6.89 -13.06 -3.93
C SER A 189 -7.19 -14.27 -4.82
N PRO A 190 -8.41 -14.84 -4.80
CA PRO A 190 -8.83 -15.87 -5.74
C PRO A 190 -8.76 -15.42 -7.20
N ALA A 191 -8.98 -14.12 -7.49
CA ALA A 191 -8.91 -13.57 -8.85
C ALA A 191 -7.49 -13.61 -9.44
N LEU A 192 -6.46 -13.67 -8.59
CA LEU A 192 -5.05 -13.77 -8.99
C LEU A 192 -4.51 -15.21 -8.88
N THR A 193 -5.39 -16.20 -8.69
CA THR A 193 -5.03 -17.59 -8.38
C THR A 193 -5.63 -18.57 -9.41
N PRO A 194 -4.82 -19.18 -10.29
CA PRO A 194 -5.34 -20.07 -11.35
C PRO A 194 -6.15 -21.27 -10.85
N SER A 195 -5.83 -21.81 -9.67
CA SER A 195 -6.53 -22.96 -9.10
C SER A 195 -7.99 -22.67 -8.76
N TYR A 196 -8.36 -21.41 -8.51
CA TYR A 196 -9.74 -21.02 -8.28
C TYR A 196 -10.61 -21.29 -9.52
N PHE A 197 -10.16 -20.84 -10.70
CA PHE A 197 -10.90 -21.04 -11.96
C PHE A 197 -10.93 -22.52 -12.37
N LYS A 198 -9.85 -23.27 -12.12
CA LYS A 198 -9.83 -24.72 -12.36
C LYS A 198 -10.80 -25.47 -11.45
N ALA A 199 -10.96 -25.05 -10.19
CA ALA A 199 -11.96 -25.62 -9.30
C ALA A 199 -13.40 -25.33 -9.79
N MET A 200 -13.63 -24.16 -10.40
CA MET A 200 -14.93 -23.76 -10.92
C MET A 200 -15.31 -24.46 -12.24
N TYR A 201 -14.34 -24.64 -13.15
CA TYR A 201 -14.59 -25.07 -14.54
C TYR A 201 -13.90 -26.39 -14.94
N GLY A 202 -13.10 -26.99 -14.06
CA GLY A 202 -12.31 -28.19 -14.31
C GLY A 202 -10.85 -27.92 -14.67
N ASP A 203 -9.99 -28.94 -14.50
CA ASP A 203 -8.53 -28.82 -14.67
C ASP A 203 -8.08 -28.44 -16.07
N ALA A 204 -8.89 -28.76 -17.09
CA ALA A 204 -8.64 -28.43 -18.49
C ALA A 204 -9.01 -26.98 -18.84
N PHE A 205 -9.65 -26.23 -17.94
CA PHE A 205 -10.03 -24.85 -18.20
C PHE A 205 -8.78 -23.96 -18.35
N PRO A 206 -8.61 -23.30 -19.50
CA PRO A 206 -7.38 -22.57 -19.79
C PRO A 206 -7.35 -21.24 -19.04
N VAL A 207 -6.31 -21.08 -18.22
CA VAL A 207 -6.00 -19.84 -17.50
C VAL A 207 -4.57 -19.45 -17.84
N ARG A 208 -4.40 -18.31 -18.50
CA ARG A 208 -3.07 -17.76 -18.78
C ARG A 208 -2.64 -16.85 -17.64
N ILE A 209 -1.41 -16.98 -17.18
CA ILE A 209 -0.82 -16.11 -16.16
C ILE A 209 0.45 -15.46 -16.69
N PHE A 210 0.61 -14.18 -16.44
CA PHE A 210 1.82 -13.43 -16.77
C PHE A 210 2.21 -12.51 -15.62
N GLN A 211 3.50 -12.40 -15.34
CA GLN A 211 4.02 -11.51 -14.30
C GLN A 211 5.03 -10.54 -14.89
N LEU A 212 4.75 -9.24 -14.76
CA LEU A 212 5.71 -8.19 -15.10
C LEU A 212 6.80 -8.14 -14.02
N THR A 213 8.01 -8.55 -14.40
CA THR A 213 9.18 -8.57 -13.51
C THR A 213 9.97 -7.28 -13.56
N ASP A 214 10.20 -6.78 -14.78
CA ASP A 214 11.11 -5.66 -15.05
C ASP A 214 10.55 -4.34 -14.55
N VAL A 215 11.41 -3.57 -13.89
CA VAL A 215 11.10 -2.23 -13.40
C VAL A 215 11.48 -1.22 -14.47
N VAL A 216 10.61 -0.23 -14.70
CA VAL A 216 10.89 0.88 -15.60
C VAL A 216 11.87 1.84 -14.91
N GLU A 217 13.15 1.78 -15.28
CA GLU A 217 14.24 2.52 -14.60
C GLU A 217 13.97 4.02 -14.47
N LYS A 218 13.33 4.64 -15.46
CA LYS A 218 12.97 6.07 -15.41
C LYS A 218 12.09 6.43 -14.20
N GLN A 219 11.25 5.50 -13.74
CA GLN A 219 10.37 5.68 -12.58
C GLN A 219 11.12 5.56 -11.24
N LEU A 220 12.31 4.93 -11.22
CA LEU A 220 13.15 4.81 -10.02
C LEU A 220 13.79 6.12 -9.56
N LYS A 221 13.69 7.19 -10.36
CA LYS A 221 14.02 8.56 -9.92
C LYS A 221 13.13 9.02 -8.75
N ASN A 222 11.93 8.46 -8.63
CA ASN A 222 11.08 8.68 -7.46
C ASN A 222 11.48 7.68 -6.37
N LEU A 223 11.99 8.18 -5.23
CA LEU A 223 12.46 7.33 -4.14
C LEU A 223 11.33 6.53 -3.47
N ILE A 224 10.07 6.96 -3.56
CA ILE A 224 8.92 6.19 -3.08
C ILE A 224 8.85 4.87 -3.86
N LEU A 225 8.93 4.95 -5.19
CA LEU A 225 8.90 3.77 -6.06
C LEU A 225 10.16 2.92 -5.90
N LYS A 226 11.34 3.55 -5.75
CA LYS A 226 12.60 2.84 -5.51
C LYS A 226 12.55 2.01 -4.22
N ASN A 227 12.08 2.61 -3.12
CA ASN A 227 11.90 1.90 -1.86
C ASN A 227 10.82 0.82 -1.94
N ALA A 228 9.72 1.04 -2.68
CA ALA A 228 8.70 0.02 -2.91
C ALA A 228 9.26 -1.20 -3.65
N VAL A 229 10.10 -0.98 -4.68
CA VAL A 229 10.82 -2.04 -5.39
C VAL A 229 11.78 -2.79 -4.46
N ALA A 230 12.50 -2.09 -3.58
CA ALA A 230 13.36 -2.73 -2.58
C ALA A 230 12.58 -3.65 -1.62
N ILE A 231 11.41 -3.21 -1.14
CA ILE A 231 10.53 -4.04 -0.30
C ILE A 231 10.05 -5.27 -1.06
N ARG A 232 9.63 -5.10 -2.33
CA ARG A 232 9.22 -6.22 -3.18
C ARG A 232 10.33 -7.26 -3.30
N HIS A 233 11.55 -6.86 -3.64
CA HIS A 233 12.66 -7.80 -3.77
C HIS A 233 12.94 -8.52 -2.45
N ALA A 234 12.79 -7.83 -1.31
CA ALA A 234 12.90 -8.44 -0.01
C ALA A 234 11.81 -9.51 0.23
N ILE A 235 10.56 -9.26 -0.17
CA ILE A 235 9.45 -10.22 -0.13
C ILE A 235 9.72 -11.42 -1.06
N GLU A 236 10.18 -11.18 -2.29
CA GLU A 236 10.49 -12.22 -3.29
C GLU A 236 11.58 -13.18 -2.79
N LYS A 237 12.60 -12.64 -2.11
CA LYS A 237 13.70 -13.41 -1.49
C LYS A 237 13.36 -14.00 -0.12
N ASP A 238 12.12 -13.84 0.37
CA ASP A 238 11.66 -14.21 1.72
C ASP A 238 12.53 -13.63 2.86
N ARG A 239 13.13 -12.46 2.64
CA ARG A 239 14.10 -11.84 3.54
C ARG A 239 13.52 -10.59 4.20
N HIS A 240 13.14 -10.71 5.46
CA HIS A 240 12.39 -9.68 6.18
C HIS A 240 13.16 -8.93 7.29
N ASN A 241 14.46 -9.17 7.38
CA ASN A 241 15.34 -8.65 8.43
C ASN A 241 16.24 -7.51 7.98
N ARG A 242 16.24 -7.15 6.69
CA ARG A 242 17.08 -6.11 6.11
C ARG A 242 16.26 -5.22 5.19
N LEU A 243 16.19 -3.93 5.50
CA LEU A 243 15.54 -2.91 4.69
C LEU A 243 16.00 -1.53 5.15
N VAL A 244 16.55 -0.76 4.21
CA VAL A 244 17.02 0.61 4.44
C VAL A 244 16.25 1.52 3.51
N PHE A 245 15.63 2.56 4.05
CA PHE A 245 14.96 3.54 3.21
C PHE A 245 15.93 4.59 2.69
N GLU A 246 15.95 4.74 1.37
CA GLU A 246 16.54 5.91 0.73
C GLU A 246 15.62 7.11 0.92
N ARG A 247 16.23 8.28 1.16
CA ARG A 247 15.55 9.50 1.57
C ARG A 247 16.06 10.68 0.77
N ASP A 248 15.19 11.64 0.51
CA ASP A 248 15.54 12.93 -0.07
C ASP A 248 14.71 14.04 0.59
N ALA A 249 14.84 15.27 0.08
CA ALA A 249 14.07 16.41 0.55
C ALA A 249 12.79 16.67 -0.27
N SER A 250 12.47 15.84 -1.27
CA SER A 250 11.45 16.13 -2.29
C SER A 250 10.32 15.11 -2.36
N THR A 251 10.65 13.82 -2.33
CA THR A 251 9.75 12.69 -2.59
C THR A 251 9.60 11.77 -1.38
N MET A 252 10.68 11.38 -0.70
CA MET A 252 10.67 10.43 0.42
C MET A 252 11.35 11.05 1.64
N ILE A 253 10.56 11.68 2.50
CA ILE A 253 11.04 12.59 3.53
C ILE A 253 10.78 12.01 4.92
N GLU A 254 11.85 11.76 5.68
CA GLU A 254 11.74 11.34 7.07
C GLU A 254 11.47 12.54 7.98
N LEU A 255 10.54 12.39 8.92
CA LEU A 255 10.22 13.38 9.93
C LEU A 255 10.35 12.79 11.33
N ASP A 256 10.96 13.57 12.22
CA ASP A 256 10.85 13.33 13.66
C ASP A 256 9.39 13.40 14.11
N LYS A 257 9.05 12.66 15.17
CA LYS A 257 7.68 12.63 15.70
C LYS A 257 7.14 14.02 16.03
N SER A 258 8.01 14.92 16.52
CA SER A 258 7.63 16.29 16.87
C SER A 258 7.33 17.18 15.65
N GLN A 259 7.87 16.83 14.48
CA GLN A 259 7.69 17.58 13.23
C GLN A 259 6.56 17.04 12.36
N PHE A 260 6.12 15.79 12.60
CA PHE A 260 5.14 15.10 11.75
C PHE A 260 3.81 15.86 11.62
N LEU A 261 3.14 16.14 12.74
CA LEU A 261 1.87 16.87 12.75
C LEU A 261 1.98 18.34 12.31
N PRO A 262 2.96 19.13 12.79
CA PRO A 262 3.15 20.50 12.29
C PRO A 262 3.38 20.57 10.78
N THR A 263 4.12 19.61 10.21
CA THR A 263 4.36 19.54 8.76
C THR A 263 3.10 19.13 8.02
N TYR A 264 2.33 18.18 8.55
CA TYR A 264 1.01 17.82 8.00
C TYR A 264 0.09 19.02 7.90
N LEU A 265 -0.04 19.82 8.96
CA LEU A 265 -0.94 20.98 8.98
C LEU A 265 -0.52 22.05 7.97
N LYS A 266 0.79 22.31 7.84
CA LYS A 266 1.31 23.20 6.81
C LYS A 266 0.96 22.70 5.40
N ALA A 267 1.19 21.41 5.13
CA ALA A 267 0.84 20.80 3.84
C ALA A 267 -0.67 20.84 3.58
N TYR A 268 -1.48 20.59 4.60
CA TYR A 268 -2.94 20.60 4.53
C TYR A 268 -3.51 22.00 4.24
N GLN A 269 -2.91 23.05 4.80
CA GLN A 269 -3.31 24.44 4.57
C GLN A 269 -2.80 25.00 3.24
N ALA A 270 -1.71 24.45 2.68
CA ALA A 270 -1.11 24.93 1.44
C ALA A 270 -1.88 24.58 0.17
N VAL A 271 -2.84 23.64 0.24
CA VAL A 271 -3.64 23.20 -0.91
C VAL A 271 -5.12 23.36 -0.59
N GLU A 272 -5.94 23.76 -1.55
CA GLU A 272 -7.40 23.85 -1.37
C GLU A 272 -8.05 22.48 -1.56
N ASP A 273 -7.79 21.86 -2.70
CA ASP A 273 -8.20 20.51 -3.08
C ASP A 273 -7.02 19.52 -2.99
N ASN A 274 -7.27 18.22 -3.13
CA ASN A 274 -6.25 17.16 -2.99
C ASN A 274 -5.50 17.21 -1.65
N LYS A 275 -6.26 17.34 -0.56
CA LYS A 275 -5.72 17.35 0.81
C LYS A 275 -4.80 16.14 1.06
N PRO A 276 -3.68 16.33 1.78
CA PRO A 276 -2.84 15.21 2.19
C PRO A 276 -3.62 14.29 3.14
N ILE A 277 -3.21 13.03 3.20
CA ILE A 277 -3.80 12.03 4.11
C ILE A 277 -2.74 11.48 5.05
N ILE A 278 -3.10 11.28 6.33
CA ILE A 278 -2.30 10.46 7.24
C ILE A 278 -2.76 9.00 7.14
N VAL A 279 -1.80 8.08 7.00
CA VAL A 279 -2.07 6.64 7.04
C VAL A 279 -1.29 5.97 8.17
N ALA A 280 -1.97 5.09 8.90
CA ALA A 280 -1.42 4.37 10.05
C ALA A 280 -1.80 2.88 10.02
N SER A 281 -1.25 2.09 10.94
CA SER A 281 -1.53 0.66 11.04
C SER A 281 -2.89 0.34 11.67
N MET A 282 -3.30 1.08 12.71
CA MET A 282 -4.50 0.80 13.52
C MET A 282 -5.56 1.91 13.44
N ASN A 283 -6.83 1.51 13.57
CA ASN A 283 -7.95 2.46 13.64
C ASN A 283 -7.80 3.44 14.81
N GLU A 284 -7.33 2.96 15.97
CA GLU A 284 -7.10 3.79 17.15
C GLU A 284 -6.08 4.91 16.88
N THR A 285 -4.95 4.59 16.25
CA THR A 285 -3.94 5.59 15.86
C THR A 285 -4.49 6.59 14.85
N ALA A 286 -5.27 6.13 13.86
CA ALA A 286 -5.92 7.03 12.91
C ALA A 286 -6.94 7.97 13.61
N LYS A 287 -7.73 7.46 14.57
CA LYS A 287 -8.63 8.28 15.39
C LYS A 287 -7.87 9.33 16.21
N LEU A 288 -6.72 8.96 16.80
CA LEU A 288 -5.87 9.90 17.53
C LEU A 288 -5.34 11.02 16.62
N TYR A 289 -4.87 10.69 15.41
CA TYR A 289 -4.44 11.71 14.46
C TYR A 289 -5.60 12.63 14.04
N ASN A 290 -6.76 12.05 13.71
CA ASN A 290 -7.97 12.83 13.42
C ASN A 290 -8.30 13.79 14.57
N ALA A 291 -8.25 13.33 15.82
CA ALA A 291 -8.47 14.14 17.01
C ALA A 291 -7.52 15.34 17.11
N GLN A 292 -6.21 15.06 17.03
CA GLN A 292 -5.17 16.07 17.18
C GLN A 292 -5.17 17.11 16.06
N ILE A 293 -5.43 16.68 14.82
CA ILE A 293 -5.55 17.58 13.67
C ILE A 293 -6.80 18.45 13.84
N ARG A 294 -7.91 17.82 14.25
CA ARG A 294 -9.19 18.50 14.38
C ARG A 294 -9.17 19.58 15.46
N GLU A 295 -8.53 19.31 16.59
CA GLU A 295 -8.33 20.30 17.65
C GLU A 295 -7.46 21.48 17.18
N GLN A 296 -6.44 21.23 16.35
CA GLN A 296 -5.60 22.30 15.82
C GLN A 296 -6.30 23.14 14.74
N LEU A 297 -7.15 22.52 13.92
CA LEU A 297 -7.91 23.24 12.89
C LEU A 297 -9.10 24.01 13.46
N PHE A 298 -9.75 23.49 14.49
CA PHE A 298 -10.93 24.10 15.12
C PHE A 298 -10.89 23.96 16.65
N PRO A 299 -10.08 24.79 17.34
CA PRO A 299 -9.86 24.68 18.78
C PRO A 299 -11.14 24.74 19.61
N GLY A 300 -11.29 23.82 20.55
CA GLY A 300 -12.43 23.73 21.46
C GLY A 300 -13.77 23.39 20.80
N LYS A 301 -13.80 22.97 19.53
CA LYS A 301 -15.03 22.59 18.81
C LYS A 301 -15.21 21.07 18.84
N THR A 302 -16.17 20.61 19.64
CA THR A 302 -16.49 19.19 19.82
C THR A 302 -17.41 18.60 18.75
N SER A 303 -18.13 19.44 18.00
CA SER A 303 -18.99 19.03 16.90
C SER A 303 -18.36 19.36 15.54
N VAL A 304 -18.86 18.70 14.49
CA VAL A 304 -18.50 18.96 13.09
C VAL A 304 -18.67 20.45 12.78
N GLN A 305 -17.75 21.01 12.00
CA GLN A 305 -17.68 22.42 11.64
C GLN A 305 -17.60 22.58 10.11
N PRO A 306 -18.06 23.71 9.55
CA PRO A 306 -17.75 24.08 8.18
C PRO A 306 -16.24 24.03 7.90
N GLY A 307 -15.84 23.40 6.81
CA GLY A 307 -14.45 23.16 6.43
C GLY A 307 -13.92 21.78 6.82
N ASP A 308 -14.65 21.01 7.63
CA ASP A 308 -14.28 19.63 7.96
C ASP A 308 -14.24 18.73 6.75
N TRP A 309 -13.27 17.82 6.74
CA TRP A 309 -13.28 16.69 5.81
C TRP A 309 -13.73 15.44 6.55
N ILE A 310 -14.71 14.76 5.95
CA ILE A 310 -15.25 13.49 6.43
C ILE A 310 -15.04 12.41 5.38
N MET A 311 -14.97 11.16 5.83
CA MET A 311 -14.92 9.97 4.99
C MET A 311 -16.08 9.04 5.35
N PHE A 312 -16.88 8.65 4.36
CA PHE A 312 -18.00 7.74 4.57
C PHE A 312 -17.49 6.35 4.99
N THR A 313 -18.18 5.71 5.94
CA THR A 313 -17.81 4.39 6.46
C THR A 313 -18.70 3.26 5.94
N LYS A 314 -19.79 3.61 5.26
CA LYS A 314 -20.74 2.70 4.59
C LYS A 314 -21.21 3.34 3.28
N ASN A 315 -21.68 2.51 2.35
CA ASN A 315 -22.36 3.00 1.15
C ASN A 315 -23.71 3.59 1.57
N VAL A 316 -24.04 4.78 1.07
CA VAL A 316 -25.27 5.50 1.44
C VAL A 316 -25.79 6.32 0.25
N TRP A 317 -27.12 6.42 0.13
CA TRP A 317 -27.74 7.36 -0.80
C TRP A 317 -27.98 8.69 -0.11
N ILE A 318 -27.52 9.78 -0.72
CA ILE A 318 -27.73 11.15 -0.29
C ILE A 318 -28.40 11.86 -1.45
N GLU A 319 -29.70 12.15 -1.29
CA GLU A 319 -30.54 12.66 -2.38
C GLU A 319 -30.47 11.71 -3.60
N ASP A 320 -29.95 12.17 -4.74
CA ASP A 320 -29.74 11.40 -5.97
C ASP A 320 -28.28 10.92 -6.14
N TYR A 321 -27.42 11.13 -5.14
CA TYR A 321 -26.02 10.71 -5.15
C TYR A 321 -25.79 9.45 -4.33
N ARG A 322 -25.03 8.49 -4.88
CA ARG A 322 -24.59 7.30 -4.15
C ARG A 322 -23.18 7.52 -3.63
N ALA A 323 -23.07 7.87 -2.36
CA ALA A 323 -21.78 7.97 -1.67
C ALA A 323 -21.28 6.57 -1.27
N PHE A 324 -20.01 6.32 -1.48
CA PHE A 324 -19.42 5.00 -1.22
C PHE A 324 -18.52 4.98 0.00
N ASN A 325 -18.40 3.80 0.61
CA ASN A 325 -17.47 3.58 1.71
C ASN A 325 -16.04 3.96 1.28
N GLY A 326 -15.41 4.85 2.07
CA GLY A 326 -14.08 5.37 1.84
C GLY A 326 -14.04 6.63 0.98
N GLU A 327 -15.16 7.11 0.42
CA GLU A 327 -15.24 8.37 -0.31
C GLU A 327 -15.22 9.56 0.66
N PHE A 328 -14.70 10.71 0.21
CA PHE A 328 -14.51 11.90 1.04
C PHE A 328 -15.50 13.00 0.67
N ALA A 329 -15.91 13.77 1.67
CA ALA A 329 -16.74 14.96 1.50
C ALA A 329 -16.22 16.10 2.37
N LYS A 330 -16.36 17.33 1.89
CA LYS A 330 -16.08 18.55 2.66
C LYS A 330 -17.39 19.09 3.22
N VAL A 331 -17.44 19.36 4.51
CA VAL A 331 -18.59 20.00 5.16
C VAL A 331 -18.58 21.49 4.77
N LEU A 332 -19.64 21.95 4.13
CA LEU A 332 -19.80 23.35 3.72
C LEU A 332 -20.52 24.18 4.78
N ALA A 333 -21.55 23.63 5.40
CA ALA A 333 -22.35 24.32 6.40
C ALA A 333 -22.94 23.35 7.42
N VAL A 334 -23.16 23.83 8.65
CA VAL A 334 -23.92 23.12 9.69
C VAL A 334 -25.21 23.90 9.90
N LYS A 335 -26.34 23.31 9.51
CA LYS A 335 -27.67 23.95 9.49
C LYS A 335 -28.41 23.83 10.81
N GLY A 336 -28.08 22.82 11.60
CA GLY A 336 -28.74 22.57 12.87
C GLY A 336 -28.36 21.21 13.43
N SER A 337 -29.04 20.85 14.50
CA SER A 337 -28.76 19.59 15.18
C SER A 337 -29.92 19.09 16.00
N GLU A 338 -29.91 17.79 16.22
CA GLU A 338 -30.86 17.09 17.06
C GLU A 338 -30.11 16.11 17.95
N ASN A 339 -30.36 16.15 19.26
CA ASN A 339 -29.84 15.16 20.21
C ASN A 339 -31.01 14.33 20.73
N LYS A 340 -30.90 13.00 20.66
CA LYS A 340 -31.88 12.06 21.21
C LYS A 340 -31.26 11.28 22.35
N TYR A 341 -31.99 11.07 23.43
CA TYR A 341 -31.53 10.23 24.54
C TYR A 341 -32.27 8.90 24.52
N ILE A 342 -31.53 7.81 24.56
CA ILE A 342 -32.07 6.44 24.56
C ILE A 342 -31.57 5.68 25.78
N ASN A 343 -32.35 4.73 26.26
CA ASN A 343 -31.86 3.75 27.23
C ASN A 343 -31.29 2.55 26.47
N PHE A 344 -29.98 2.35 26.53
CA PHE A 344 -29.31 1.21 25.92
C PHE A 344 -28.33 0.57 26.92
N ALA A 345 -28.37 -0.75 27.04
CA ALA A 345 -27.59 -1.51 28.03
C ALA A 345 -27.73 -0.97 29.48
N GLY A 346 -28.93 -0.53 29.86
CA GLY A 346 -29.23 -0.01 31.20
C GLY A 346 -28.66 1.38 31.50
N ARG A 347 -28.13 2.10 30.50
CA ARG A 347 -27.62 3.48 30.63
C ARG A 347 -28.33 4.41 29.64
N SER A 348 -28.50 5.68 30.03
CA SER A 348 -28.94 6.73 29.11
C SER A 348 -27.77 7.11 28.21
N ARG A 349 -27.97 7.00 26.89
CA ARG A 349 -27.00 7.31 25.83
C ARG A 349 -27.51 8.46 24.98
N GLU A 350 -26.64 9.40 24.66
CA GLU A 350 -26.95 10.52 23.76
C GLU A 350 -26.59 10.15 22.31
N LEU A 351 -27.57 10.21 21.43
CA LEU A 351 -27.42 10.18 19.97
C LEU A 351 -27.39 11.61 19.45
N ARG A 352 -26.34 11.98 18.72
CA ARG A 352 -26.08 13.31 18.18
C ARG A 352 -26.22 13.29 16.67
N PHE A 353 -27.13 14.10 16.15
CA PHE A 353 -27.39 14.26 14.72
C PHE A 353 -27.10 15.68 14.29
N ARG A 354 -26.44 15.84 13.14
CA ARG A 354 -26.11 17.15 12.58
C ARG A 354 -26.61 17.25 11.15
N TYR A 355 -27.40 18.30 10.87
CA TYR A 355 -27.85 18.61 9.53
C TYR A 355 -26.79 19.46 8.84
N VAL A 356 -26.23 18.97 7.75
CA VAL A 356 -25.10 19.60 7.08
C VAL A 356 -25.32 19.69 5.57
N ASP A 357 -24.71 20.72 4.98
CA ASP A 357 -24.44 20.75 3.54
C ASP A 357 -23.02 20.21 3.36
N ILE A 358 -22.83 19.28 2.44
CA ILE A 358 -21.53 18.73 2.07
C ILE A 358 -21.23 18.97 0.59
N GLU A 359 -19.95 18.98 0.26
CA GLU A 359 -19.41 18.98 -1.09
C GLU A 359 -18.69 17.65 -1.34
N ILE A 360 -19.16 16.92 -2.34
CA ILE A 360 -18.50 15.71 -2.85
C ILE A 360 -17.98 16.02 -4.24
N THR A 361 -16.74 15.65 -4.51
CA THR A 361 -16.20 15.69 -5.87
C THR A 361 -16.57 14.38 -6.53
N ASN A 362 -17.44 14.43 -7.53
CA ASN A 362 -17.81 13.23 -8.29
C ASN A 362 -16.61 12.77 -9.15
N ARG A 363 -16.77 11.63 -9.81
CA ARG A 363 -15.71 11.06 -10.67
C ARG A 363 -15.29 11.93 -11.86
N TYR A 364 -16.13 12.87 -12.29
CA TYR A 364 -15.84 13.82 -13.37
C TYR A 364 -15.11 15.08 -12.86
N ASP A 365 -14.61 15.04 -11.62
CA ASP A 365 -14.04 16.18 -10.90
C ASP A 365 -15.04 17.36 -10.74
N GLU A 366 -16.34 17.08 -10.83
CA GLU A 366 -17.39 18.09 -10.58
C GLU A 366 -17.79 18.09 -9.11
N LYS A 367 -17.86 19.28 -8.52
CA LYS A 367 -18.25 19.48 -7.13
C LYS A 367 -19.77 19.47 -7.01
N LYS A 368 -20.33 18.44 -6.38
CA LYS A 368 -21.76 18.33 -6.07
C LYS A 368 -22.02 18.74 -4.62
N LYS A 369 -22.99 19.64 -4.44
CA LYS A 369 -23.48 20.04 -3.13
C LYS A 369 -24.69 19.21 -2.77
N LEU A 370 -24.68 18.63 -1.57
CA LEU A 370 -25.72 17.72 -1.09
C LEU A 370 -26.08 18.07 0.34
N SER A 371 -27.33 17.85 0.73
CA SER A 371 -27.78 18.01 2.11
C SER A 371 -27.97 16.64 2.76
N CYS A 372 -27.42 16.45 3.95
CA CYS A 372 -27.61 15.20 4.69
C CYS A 372 -27.62 15.39 6.20
N THR A 373 -28.12 14.38 6.91
CA THR A 373 -27.99 14.27 8.36
C THR A 373 -26.82 13.33 8.67
N LEU A 374 -25.82 13.82 9.40
CA LEU A 374 -24.70 13.03 9.91
C LEU A 374 -25.04 12.43 11.26
N PHE A 375 -24.70 11.15 11.47
CA PHE A 375 -24.67 10.54 12.79
C PHE A 375 -23.32 10.81 13.46
N GLU A 376 -23.28 11.84 14.30
CA GLU A 376 -22.03 12.44 14.80
C GLU A 376 -21.34 11.58 15.87
N ASN A 377 -22.04 10.64 16.51
CA ASN A 377 -21.40 9.71 17.45
C ASN A 377 -20.27 8.90 16.82
N LEU A 378 -20.33 8.63 15.51
CA LEU A 378 -19.25 7.92 14.79
C LEU A 378 -18.11 8.84 14.36
N LEU A 379 -18.35 10.15 14.35
CA LEU A 379 -17.36 11.16 14.03
C LEU A 379 -16.44 11.48 15.21
N ASP A 380 -16.55 10.82 16.37
CA ASP A 380 -15.89 11.32 17.57
C ASP A 380 -14.35 11.42 17.46
N ALA A 381 -13.87 12.67 17.34
CA ALA A 381 -12.49 13.11 17.35
C ALA A 381 -12.00 13.47 18.75
N SER A 382 -12.74 13.18 19.82
CA SER A 382 -12.25 13.45 21.18
C SER A 382 -11.03 12.61 21.55
N GLY A 383 -10.75 11.53 20.82
CA GLY A 383 -9.70 10.57 21.19
C GLY A 383 -9.98 9.84 22.51
N SER A 384 -11.03 10.23 23.25
CA SER A 384 -11.61 9.38 24.26
C SER A 384 -12.33 8.27 23.53
N VAL A 385 -11.68 7.11 23.45
CA VAL A 385 -12.39 5.91 23.84
C VAL A 385 -12.91 6.23 25.24
N LEU A 386 -14.14 6.75 25.35
CA LEU A 386 -14.82 6.65 26.63
C LEU A 386 -14.75 5.15 26.94
N GLN A 387 -14.37 4.76 28.16
CA GLN A 387 -14.24 3.34 28.59
C GLN A 387 -15.50 2.48 28.34
N ASP A 388 -16.53 3.06 27.75
CA ASP A 388 -17.88 2.56 27.62
C ASP A 388 -18.38 2.57 26.17
N ASP A 389 -17.63 3.11 25.18
CA ASP A 389 -18.07 3.33 23.78
C ASP A 389 -18.26 2.06 22.93
N ASP A 390 -17.94 0.88 23.46
CA ASP A 390 -18.27 -0.41 22.85
C ASP A 390 -19.78 -0.52 22.56
N TRP A 391 -20.61 0.23 23.30
CA TRP A 391 -22.04 0.33 23.05
C TRP A 391 -22.37 0.81 21.65
N LEU A 392 -21.55 1.65 21.01
CA LEU A 392 -21.87 2.29 19.74
C LEU A 392 -21.77 1.31 18.57
N GLU A 393 -20.79 0.41 18.60
CA GLU A 393 -20.68 -0.67 17.62
C GLU A 393 -21.86 -1.64 17.77
N ASP A 394 -22.14 -2.07 19.00
CA ASP A 394 -23.30 -2.90 19.31
C ASP A 394 -24.62 -2.23 18.93
N PHE A 395 -24.76 -0.93 19.19
CA PHE A 395 -25.94 -0.15 18.89
C PHE A 395 -26.13 0.00 17.37
N THR A 396 -25.09 0.38 16.64
CA THR A 396 -25.17 0.51 15.16
C THR A 396 -25.32 -0.83 14.45
N ASN A 397 -24.94 -1.93 15.09
CA ASN A 397 -25.20 -3.29 14.60
C ASN A 397 -26.64 -3.75 14.89
N ARG A 398 -27.22 -3.35 16.03
CA ARG A 398 -28.58 -3.77 16.46
C ARG A 398 -29.69 -2.84 15.97
N PHE A 399 -29.41 -1.54 15.90
CA PHE A 399 -30.37 -0.51 15.56
C PHE A 399 -30.00 0.14 14.25
N TYR A 400 -31.04 0.41 13.47
CA TYR A 400 -30.90 1.02 12.17
C TYR A 400 -30.84 2.54 12.32
N ILE A 401 -29.85 3.15 11.68
CA ILE A 401 -29.68 4.60 11.62
C ILE A 401 -29.63 4.95 10.12
N HIS A 402 -30.65 5.65 9.63
CA HIS A 402 -30.77 6.07 8.22
C HIS A 402 -29.73 7.11 7.84
N GLU A 403 -29.23 7.83 8.84
CA GLU A 403 -28.32 8.95 8.70
C GLU A 403 -26.95 8.51 8.23
N VAL A 404 -26.20 9.48 7.69
CA VAL A 404 -24.90 9.25 7.09
C VAL A 404 -23.88 8.87 8.16
N HIS A 405 -23.29 7.68 8.00
CA HIS A 405 -22.18 7.21 8.82
C HIS A 405 -20.85 7.66 8.21
N ALA A 406 -20.10 8.46 8.97
CA ALA A 406 -18.81 8.96 8.56
C ALA A 406 -17.83 9.01 9.74
N GLN A 407 -16.54 9.11 9.41
CA GLN A 407 -15.46 9.46 10.35
C GLN A 407 -14.70 10.66 9.78
N TYR A 408 -13.89 11.35 10.61
CA TYR A 408 -13.05 12.43 10.08
C TYR A 408 -12.04 11.88 9.06
N GLY A 409 -11.81 12.66 8.01
CA GLY A 409 -11.06 12.27 6.81
C GLY A 409 -9.60 12.73 6.79
N TYR A 410 -9.02 13.13 7.93
CA TYR A 410 -7.62 13.59 7.99
C TYR A 410 -6.63 12.41 8.08
N ALA A 411 -7.06 11.33 8.72
CA ALA A 411 -6.28 10.13 8.93
C ALA A 411 -7.12 8.86 8.77
N THR A 412 -6.51 7.80 8.25
CA THR A 412 -7.13 6.49 8.08
C THR A 412 -6.10 5.36 8.23
N THR A 413 -6.54 4.11 8.16
CA THR A 413 -5.62 2.96 8.13
C THR A 413 -5.15 2.65 6.72
N VAL A 414 -3.98 2.04 6.56
CA VAL A 414 -3.48 1.57 5.25
C VAL A 414 -4.49 0.66 4.57
N HIS A 415 -5.15 -0.24 5.31
CA HIS A 415 -6.22 -1.10 4.78
C HIS A 415 -7.38 -0.32 4.16
N LYS A 416 -7.86 0.74 4.82
CA LYS A 416 -8.96 1.60 4.31
C LYS A 416 -8.51 2.55 3.20
N ALA A 417 -7.21 2.79 3.08
CA ALA A 417 -6.61 3.62 2.04
C ALA A 417 -6.24 2.84 0.78
N GLN A 418 -6.16 1.50 0.85
CA GLN A 418 -5.80 0.66 -0.29
C GLN A 418 -6.69 0.92 -1.50
N GLY A 419 -6.09 0.93 -2.69
CA GLY A 419 -6.76 1.30 -3.94
C GLY A 419 -6.97 2.81 -4.13
N GLY A 420 -6.58 3.64 -3.17
CA GLY A 420 -6.51 5.09 -3.32
C GLY A 420 -5.12 5.59 -3.68
N LEU A 421 -5.05 6.80 -4.23
CA LEU A 421 -3.81 7.48 -4.60
C LEU A 421 -3.91 8.97 -4.22
N TRP A 422 -2.91 9.47 -3.50
CA TRP A 422 -2.83 10.86 -3.05
C TRP A 422 -1.52 11.50 -3.52
N ASN A 423 -1.57 12.79 -3.84
CA ASN A 423 -0.37 13.55 -4.18
C ASN A 423 0.62 13.59 -3.00
N THR A 424 0.11 13.73 -1.78
CA THR A 424 0.92 13.76 -0.56
C THR A 424 0.35 12.84 0.51
N VAL A 425 1.19 11.95 1.04
CA VAL A 425 0.87 11.02 2.13
C VAL A 425 1.79 11.25 3.31
N PHE A 426 1.23 11.16 4.51
CA PHE A 426 1.95 11.14 5.77
C PHE A 426 1.81 9.74 6.38
N PHE A 427 2.88 8.97 6.39
CA PHE A 427 2.87 7.57 6.80
C PHE A 427 3.51 7.37 8.17
N ASP A 428 2.70 6.99 9.16
CA ASP A 428 3.21 6.46 10.42
C ASP A 428 3.59 4.99 10.23
N THR A 429 4.90 4.71 10.13
CA THR A 429 5.41 3.35 9.84
C THR A 429 5.42 2.45 11.07
N LYS A 430 4.85 2.87 12.20
CA LYS A 430 4.70 2.01 13.37
C LYS A 430 3.68 0.91 13.09
N PHE A 431 4.18 -0.27 12.76
CA PHE A 431 3.35 -1.46 12.58
C PHE A 431 2.98 -2.07 13.93
N TYR A 432 1.72 -2.47 14.07
CA TYR A 432 1.18 -2.99 15.32
C TYR A 432 1.70 -4.39 15.70
N GLN A 433 2.14 -5.15 14.69
CA GLN A 433 2.80 -6.44 14.84
C GLN A 433 4.30 -6.31 14.53
N ASN A 434 4.98 -7.44 14.43
CA ASN A 434 6.36 -7.48 13.97
C ASN A 434 6.48 -7.10 12.48
N ILE A 435 7.14 -5.98 12.20
CA ILE A 435 7.42 -5.51 10.84
C ILE A 435 8.34 -6.46 10.05
N LYS A 436 9.19 -7.25 10.74
CA LYS A 436 10.10 -8.25 10.15
C LYS A 436 9.38 -9.53 9.70
N THR A 437 8.24 -9.37 9.05
CA THR A 437 7.41 -10.46 8.53
C THR A 437 6.93 -10.12 7.13
N LYS A 438 6.52 -11.13 6.36
CA LYS A 438 5.90 -10.92 5.04
C LYS A 438 4.69 -10.01 5.10
N ALA A 439 3.84 -10.16 6.11
CA ALA A 439 2.69 -9.28 6.32
C ALA A 439 3.11 -7.82 6.60
N GLY A 440 4.14 -7.62 7.43
CA GLY A 440 4.69 -6.29 7.72
C GLY A 440 5.25 -5.59 6.48
N PHE A 441 6.00 -6.30 5.64
CA PHE A 441 6.51 -5.75 4.38
C PHE A 441 5.43 -5.50 3.34
N LYS A 442 4.41 -6.37 3.22
CA LYS A 442 3.24 -6.07 2.37
C LYS A 442 2.51 -4.81 2.84
N TRP A 443 2.33 -4.63 4.14
CA TRP A 443 1.73 -3.42 4.70
C TRP A 443 2.54 -2.17 4.41
N LEU A 444 3.87 -2.25 4.59
CA LEU A 444 4.79 -1.15 4.32
C LEU A 444 4.77 -0.78 2.83
N TYR A 445 4.84 -1.78 1.95
CA TYR A 445 4.75 -1.61 0.50
C TYR A 445 3.43 -0.94 0.10
N THR A 446 2.29 -1.43 0.61
CA THR A 446 0.99 -0.83 0.32
C THR A 446 0.95 0.62 0.80
N GLY A 447 1.43 0.93 2.01
CA GLY A 447 1.47 2.30 2.52
C GLY A 447 2.31 3.25 1.68
N LEU A 448 3.46 2.79 1.17
CA LEU A 448 4.31 3.56 0.25
C LEU A 448 3.60 3.85 -1.08
N SER A 449 2.90 2.84 -1.62
CA SER A 449 2.25 2.94 -2.94
C SER A 449 1.06 3.89 -3.00
N LEU A 450 0.59 4.40 -1.85
CA LEU A 450 -0.50 5.38 -1.78
C LEU A 450 -0.07 6.79 -2.21
N ALA A 451 1.24 7.07 -2.21
CA ALA A 451 1.79 8.38 -2.50
C ALA A 451 2.26 8.50 -3.96
N LYS A 452 1.74 9.50 -4.66
CA LYS A 452 2.15 9.82 -6.03
C LYS A 452 3.39 10.70 -6.09
N ASP A 453 3.35 11.85 -5.42
CA ASP A 453 4.38 12.88 -5.57
C ASP A 453 5.30 12.96 -4.34
N ARG A 454 4.72 12.90 -3.14
CA ARG A 454 5.46 13.07 -1.88
C ARG A 454 4.95 12.18 -0.76
N LEU A 455 5.88 11.56 -0.05
CA LEU A 455 5.63 10.77 1.15
C LEU A 455 6.49 11.31 2.29
N TYR A 456 5.83 11.77 3.34
CA TYR A 456 6.46 12.03 4.62
C TYR A 456 6.27 10.79 5.51
N PHE A 457 7.31 10.32 6.18
CA PHE A 457 7.19 9.18 7.09
C PHE A 457 7.83 9.43 8.45
N THR A 458 7.36 8.71 9.46
CA THR A 458 7.91 8.75 10.83
C THR A 458 7.83 7.37 11.47
N ASN A 459 8.47 7.19 12.62
CA ASN A 459 8.52 5.92 13.36
C ASN A 459 9.17 4.77 12.57
N TRP A 460 10.11 5.08 11.69
CA TRP A 460 10.90 4.08 10.98
C TRP A 460 12.25 3.86 11.65
N THR A 461 12.77 2.64 11.56
CA THR A 461 14.15 2.34 11.92
C THR A 461 14.66 1.35 10.90
N ASP A 462 15.73 1.73 10.18
CA ASP A 462 16.32 0.86 9.18
C ASP A 462 16.75 -0.48 9.80
N MET A 463 16.52 -1.55 9.04
CA MET A 463 16.79 -2.92 9.46
C MET A 463 18.03 -3.43 8.75
N GLY A 464 18.92 -4.08 9.51
CA GLY A 464 20.16 -4.62 8.99
C GLY A 464 21.24 -3.58 8.63
N SER A 465 21.01 -2.27 8.82
CA SER A 465 21.98 -1.18 8.58
C SER A 465 22.78 -0.77 9.82
N LYS A 466 22.87 -1.67 10.81
CA LYS A 466 23.46 -1.38 12.13
C LYS A 466 24.92 -0.92 12.04
N LEU A 467 25.61 -1.15 10.92
CA LEU A 467 26.97 -0.66 10.71
C LEU A 467 27.02 0.83 10.32
N LEU A 468 26.14 1.27 9.42
CA LEU A 468 26.16 2.63 8.87
C LEU A 468 25.55 3.68 9.81
N GLY A 469 24.52 3.34 10.58
CA GLY A 469 23.83 4.29 11.47
C GLY A 469 24.61 4.67 12.73
N THR A 470 25.51 3.82 13.21
CA THR A 470 26.23 4.01 14.48
C THR A 470 27.57 4.75 14.29
N MET A 471 28.18 4.73 13.10
CA MET A 471 29.47 5.39 12.86
C MET A 471 29.39 6.93 12.91
N SER A 472 28.23 7.53 12.60
CA SER A 472 27.97 8.95 12.87
C SER A 472 28.07 9.31 14.35
N SER A 473 27.75 8.40 15.27
CA SER A 473 27.91 8.63 16.72
C SER A 473 29.33 8.40 17.24
N LEU A 474 30.15 7.62 16.54
CA LEU A 474 31.54 7.34 16.93
C LEU A 474 32.50 8.43 16.44
N SER A 475 32.20 9.08 15.31
CA SER A 475 32.94 10.27 14.87
C SER A 475 32.85 11.46 15.84
N ASN A 476 31.80 11.51 16.67
CA ASN A 476 31.59 12.58 17.67
C ASN A 476 32.20 12.29 19.04
N ASN A 477 32.75 11.09 19.27
CA ASN A 477 33.37 10.73 20.54
C ASN A 477 34.79 10.19 20.31
N SER A 478 35.72 11.10 20.03
CA SER A 478 37.14 10.83 20.27
C SER A 478 37.88 12.08 20.80
N PHE A 479 38.35 11.94 22.05
CA PHE A 479 39.33 12.72 22.80
C PHE A 479 38.99 14.17 23.23
N SER A 480 38.36 14.27 24.40
CA SER A 480 38.60 15.37 25.33
C SER A 480 39.99 15.25 25.96
N ASN A 481 40.90 16.17 25.65
CA ASN A 481 41.76 16.79 26.67
C ASN A 481 42.52 18.02 26.17
N THR A 482 42.45 19.08 26.99
CA THR A 482 43.30 20.29 27.12
C THR A 482 42.84 21.63 26.50
N ASN A 483 42.48 22.51 27.43
CA ASN A 483 42.73 23.96 27.55
C ASN A 483 42.09 25.00 26.60
N ASN A 484 41.09 25.69 27.17
CA ASN A 484 40.77 27.13 27.11
C ASN A 484 41.34 27.97 25.96
N VAL A 485 40.47 28.40 25.03
CA VAL A 485 40.46 29.78 24.48
C VAL A 485 38.99 30.20 24.20
N THR A 486 38.68 31.43 24.55
CA THR A 486 37.37 32.10 24.52
C THR A 486 37.13 32.90 23.22
N TRP A 487 35.85 33.16 22.89
CA TRP A 487 35.25 34.08 21.87
C TRP A 487 35.13 33.55 20.42
N SER A 488 34.10 33.84 19.59
CA SER A 488 32.98 34.81 19.57
C SER A 488 31.91 34.40 18.53
N GLN A 489 30.71 35.01 18.60
CA GLN A 489 29.58 34.91 17.66
C GLN A 489 29.95 35.10 16.17
N GLY A 490 29.26 34.38 15.26
CA GLY A 490 29.13 34.77 13.85
C GLY A 490 28.75 33.64 12.87
N SER A 491 27.47 33.64 12.46
CA SER A 491 26.91 33.29 11.12
C SER A 491 27.12 31.92 10.43
N SER A 492 26.06 31.56 9.68
CA SER A 492 25.94 30.59 8.57
C SER A 492 25.88 29.09 8.92
N ILE A 493 24.65 28.55 8.91
CA ILE A 493 24.38 27.11 8.89
C ILE A 493 24.46 26.64 7.43
N GLU A 494 25.56 25.99 7.08
CA GLU A 494 25.69 25.19 5.86
C GLU A 494 25.06 23.81 6.08
N SER A 495 24.37 23.33 5.05
CA SER A 495 23.71 22.03 4.99
C SER A 495 24.73 20.88 4.91
N HIS A 496 24.86 20.09 5.97
CA HIS A 496 25.60 18.82 5.91
C HIS A 496 24.81 17.77 5.12
N ALA A 497 25.15 17.61 3.84
CA ALA A 497 24.77 16.45 3.04
C ALA A 497 25.52 15.20 3.54
N ARG A 498 24.81 14.07 3.72
CA ARG A 498 25.44 12.76 3.93
C ARG A 498 26.23 12.36 2.66
N PRO A 499 27.39 11.70 2.80
CA PRO A 499 28.19 11.30 1.64
C PRO A 499 27.41 10.30 0.77
N THR A 500 27.35 10.59 -0.52
CA THR A 500 26.80 9.70 -1.55
C THR A 500 27.73 8.50 -1.69
N VAL A 501 27.17 7.28 -1.65
CA VAL A 501 27.91 6.01 -1.68
C VAL A 501 28.66 5.90 -3.00
N SER A 502 30.00 5.96 -2.96
CA SER A 502 30.85 5.50 -4.05
C SER A 502 30.98 3.97 -3.92
N SER A 503 30.71 3.25 -5.01
CA SER A 503 30.80 1.80 -5.06
C SER A 503 32.26 1.36 -4.83
N ILE A 504 32.55 0.78 -3.67
CA ILE A 504 33.81 0.10 -3.40
C ILE A 504 33.81 -1.20 -4.21
N ALA A 505 34.76 -1.39 -5.13
CA ALA A 505 34.93 -2.65 -5.84
C ALA A 505 35.38 -3.74 -4.86
N ILE A 506 34.62 -4.83 -4.74
CA ILE A 506 34.95 -5.97 -3.87
C ILE A 506 35.65 -7.06 -4.69
N LEU A 507 36.54 -7.80 -4.01
CA LEU A 507 37.17 -9.02 -4.52
C LEU A 507 36.16 -10.16 -4.76
N ASP A 508 36.51 -11.11 -5.63
CA ASP A 508 35.70 -12.30 -5.90
C ASP A 508 35.46 -13.12 -4.63
N ILE A 509 34.19 -13.51 -4.39
CA ILE A 509 33.81 -14.43 -3.31
C ILE A 509 34.21 -15.86 -3.71
N GLU A 510 35.16 -16.43 -2.98
CA GLU A 510 35.58 -17.83 -3.15
C GLU A 510 34.64 -18.78 -2.37
N GLY A 511 34.52 -20.04 -2.82
CA GLY A 511 33.83 -21.09 -2.07
C GLY A 511 32.39 -21.35 -2.51
N SER A 512 31.51 -21.62 -1.54
CA SER A 512 30.12 -22.02 -1.76
C SER A 512 29.34 -20.98 -2.56
N THR A 513 28.43 -21.45 -3.43
CA THR A 513 27.48 -20.59 -4.15
C THR A 513 26.20 -20.34 -3.33
N ALA A 514 26.00 -21.06 -2.22
CA ALA A 514 24.84 -20.88 -1.37
C ALA A 514 24.83 -19.48 -0.77
N TYR A 515 23.71 -18.78 -0.93
CA TYR A 515 23.50 -17.42 -0.40
C TYR A 515 24.55 -16.39 -0.87
N ARG A 516 25.19 -16.60 -2.03
CA ARG A 516 26.26 -15.74 -2.55
C ARG A 516 25.85 -14.26 -2.64
N GLU A 517 24.64 -13.97 -3.10
CA GLU A 517 24.11 -12.59 -3.13
C GLU A 517 24.04 -11.96 -1.74
N TYR A 518 23.57 -12.72 -0.74
CA TYR A 518 23.53 -12.25 0.64
C TYR A 518 24.94 -11.98 1.18
N VAL A 519 25.88 -12.89 0.94
CA VAL A 519 27.29 -12.71 1.33
C VAL A 519 27.84 -11.43 0.70
N GLN A 520 27.57 -11.22 -0.59
CA GLN A 520 27.98 -10.02 -1.30
C GLN A 520 27.39 -8.75 -0.67
N GLU A 521 26.08 -8.70 -0.46
CA GLU A 521 25.40 -7.53 0.13
C GLU A 521 25.92 -7.19 1.55
N VAL A 522 26.17 -8.20 2.39
CA VAL A 522 26.75 -7.98 3.73
C VAL A 522 28.22 -7.55 3.64
N SER A 523 28.98 -8.12 2.70
CA SER A 523 30.37 -7.74 2.46
C SER A 523 30.50 -6.30 1.99
N GLU A 524 29.57 -5.83 1.14
CA GLU A 524 29.49 -4.44 0.68
C GLU A 524 29.24 -3.47 1.82
N GLU A 525 28.27 -3.77 2.68
CA GLU A 525 28.03 -2.92 3.85
C GLU A 525 29.24 -2.90 4.80
N LEU A 526 29.84 -4.07 5.04
CA LEU A 526 31.00 -4.19 5.91
C LEU A 526 32.21 -3.45 5.33
N ALA A 527 32.46 -3.56 4.04
CA ALA A 527 33.54 -2.84 3.36
C ALA A 527 33.36 -1.32 3.46
N ILE A 528 32.13 -0.81 3.27
CA ILE A 528 31.83 0.62 3.43
C ILE A 528 32.12 1.07 4.86
N ALA A 529 31.64 0.33 5.86
CA ALA A 529 31.84 0.67 7.27
C ALA A 529 33.33 0.66 7.66
N LEU A 530 34.08 -0.35 7.20
CA LEU A 530 35.50 -0.52 7.51
C LEU A 530 36.42 0.46 6.77
N SER A 531 36.01 0.93 5.58
CA SER A 531 36.80 1.88 4.79
C SER A 531 37.08 3.18 5.55
N GLN A 532 36.15 3.62 6.41
CA GLN A 532 36.29 4.82 7.25
C GLN A 532 37.39 4.67 8.31
N LEU A 533 37.77 3.44 8.65
CA LEU A 533 38.79 3.11 9.64
C LEU A 533 40.11 2.66 8.98
N ASN A 534 40.24 2.84 7.66
CA ASN A 534 41.36 2.34 6.85
C ASN A 534 41.56 0.81 6.96
N ILE A 535 40.47 0.07 7.15
CA ILE A 535 40.46 -1.40 7.18
C ILE A 535 39.88 -1.88 5.84
N GLN A 536 40.57 -2.79 5.17
CA GLN A 536 40.15 -3.35 3.89
C GLN A 536 39.83 -4.83 4.01
N ILE A 537 38.78 -5.29 3.34
CA ILE A 537 38.51 -6.71 3.15
C ILE A 537 39.41 -7.20 2.02
N VAL A 538 40.38 -8.06 2.32
CA VAL A 538 41.33 -8.60 1.34
C VAL A 538 40.97 -9.99 0.85
N LYS A 539 40.14 -10.73 1.59
CA LYS A 539 39.65 -12.04 1.17
C LYS A 539 38.27 -12.35 1.76
N ILE A 540 37.41 -12.99 0.95
CA ILE A 540 36.10 -13.50 1.36
C ILE A 540 36.01 -14.97 0.94
N ASN A 541 35.87 -15.87 1.90
CA ASN A 541 35.67 -17.30 1.66
C ASN A 541 34.31 -17.74 2.22
N ASN A 542 33.38 -18.05 1.32
CA ASN A 542 32.04 -18.49 1.66
C ASN A 542 31.98 -20.01 1.87
N MET A 543 31.53 -20.43 3.04
CA MET A 543 31.33 -21.82 3.42
C MET A 543 29.86 -22.01 3.84
N SER A 544 29.36 -23.24 3.88
CA SER A 544 27.98 -23.49 4.32
C SER A 544 27.75 -22.93 5.73
N TYR A 545 26.87 -21.92 5.85
CA TYR A 545 26.51 -21.23 7.10
C TYR A 545 27.66 -20.48 7.78
N ARG A 546 28.75 -20.17 7.05
CA ARG A 546 29.92 -19.45 7.57
C ARG A 546 30.58 -18.62 6.48
N ILE A 547 30.88 -17.36 6.77
CA ILE A 547 31.68 -16.49 5.90
C ILE A 547 32.98 -16.20 6.63
N ARG A 548 34.12 -16.57 6.04
CA ARG A 548 35.43 -16.17 6.54
C ARG A 548 35.89 -14.93 5.81
N TYR A 549 36.11 -13.86 6.57
CA TYR A 549 36.71 -12.63 6.08
C TYR A 549 38.16 -12.54 6.54
N THR A 550 39.04 -12.10 5.64
CA THR A 550 40.38 -11.63 6.00
C THR A 550 40.44 -10.13 5.75
N PHE A 551 40.87 -9.40 6.77
CA PHE A 551 40.97 -7.94 6.78
C PHE A 551 42.42 -7.51 6.88
N ARG A 552 42.72 -6.32 6.36
CA ARG A 552 44.06 -5.70 6.42
C ARG A 552 43.98 -4.25 6.84
N ARG A 553 44.89 -3.84 7.73
CA ARG A 553 45.18 -2.43 8.06
C ARG A 553 46.69 -2.23 8.09
N GLY A 554 47.25 -1.53 7.10
CA GLY A 554 48.70 -1.41 6.94
C GLY A 554 49.34 -2.78 6.68
N ASN A 555 50.23 -3.21 7.59
CA ASN A 555 50.92 -4.51 7.54
C ASN A 555 50.30 -5.58 8.46
N SER A 556 49.23 -5.25 9.19
CA SER A 556 48.52 -6.18 10.06
C SER A 556 47.35 -6.81 9.31
N ASP A 557 47.23 -8.13 9.40
CA ASP A 557 46.10 -8.90 8.90
C ASP A 557 45.31 -9.50 10.09
N ALA A 558 44.00 -9.66 9.91
CA ALA A 558 43.13 -10.32 10.88
C ALA A 558 42.01 -11.11 10.17
N SER A 559 41.69 -12.31 10.64
CA SER A 559 40.64 -13.16 10.06
C SER A 559 39.51 -13.47 11.04
N LEU A 560 38.25 -13.29 10.59
CA LEU A 560 37.06 -13.57 11.39
C LEU A 560 36.06 -14.43 10.62
N ASP A 561 35.39 -15.33 11.33
CA ASP A 561 34.28 -16.16 10.84
C ASP A 561 32.94 -15.53 11.28
N ALA A 562 32.08 -15.16 10.32
CA ALA A 562 30.69 -14.80 10.57
C ALA A 562 29.80 -16.03 10.33
N LEU A 563 29.17 -16.56 11.37
CA LEU A 563 28.20 -17.66 11.26
C LEU A 563 26.82 -17.09 10.95
N TYR A 564 26.10 -17.73 10.03
CA TYR A 564 24.74 -17.30 9.66
C TYR A 564 23.79 -18.48 9.53
N ASN A 565 22.49 -18.25 9.71
CA ASN A 565 21.46 -19.29 9.63
C ASN A 565 20.76 -19.35 8.27
N GLY A 566 19.84 -20.32 8.09
CA GLY A 566 19.07 -20.48 6.85
C GLY A 566 18.15 -19.30 6.48
N LYS A 567 17.94 -18.35 7.40
CA LYS A 567 17.21 -17.09 7.16
C LYS A 567 18.14 -15.92 6.82
N GLN A 568 19.42 -16.18 6.54
CA GLN A 568 20.41 -15.15 6.19
C GLN A 568 20.57 -14.09 7.31
N ILE A 569 20.59 -14.57 8.56
CA ILE A 569 20.86 -13.77 9.76
C ILE A 569 22.23 -14.19 10.30
N ILE A 570 23.14 -13.23 10.54
CA ILE A 570 24.39 -13.50 11.26
C ILE A 570 24.05 -13.79 12.72
N THR A 571 24.43 -14.97 13.20
CA THR A 571 24.12 -15.44 14.56
C THR A 571 25.30 -15.28 15.51
N SER A 572 26.53 -15.26 14.99
CA SER A 572 27.73 -15.01 15.78
C SER A 572 28.91 -14.60 14.90
N VAL A 573 29.89 -13.95 15.52
CA VAL A 573 31.18 -13.62 14.91
C VAL A 573 32.28 -14.19 15.79
N GLU A 574 33.17 -14.97 15.20
CA GLU A 574 34.24 -15.69 15.89
C GLU A 574 35.60 -15.32 15.31
N ASN A 575 36.57 -15.07 16.19
CA ASN A 575 37.94 -14.81 15.77
C ASN A 575 38.61 -16.12 15.31
N HIS A 576 39.23 -16.11 14.13
CA HIS A 576 39.92 -17.27 13.58
C HIS A 576 41.36 -17.36 14.12
N ARG A 577 41.56 -18.00 15.27
CA ARG A 577 42.81 -17.97 16.06
C ARG A 577 44.08 -18.65 15.47
N ASN A 578 44.17 -18.91 14.17
CA ASN A 578 45.25 -19.75 13.61
C ASN A 578 46.08 -19.13 12.47
N GLN A 579 46.04 -17.81 12.21
CA GLN A 579 46.86 -17.19 11.14
C GLN A 579 47.49 -15.83 11.53
N GLY A 580 48.43 -15.80 12.48
CA GLY A 580 49.29 -14.63 12.68
C GLY A 580 48.55 -13.30 12.89
N ASP A 581 47.32 -13.37 13.41
CA ASP A 581 46.35 -12.27 13.43
C ASP A 581 46.71 -11.24 14.50
N ASP A 582 46.65 -9.95 14.15
CA ASP A 582 46.77 -8.84 15.11
C ASP A 582 45.53 -8.82 16.03
N GLU A 583 45.69 -9.25 17.29
CA GLU A 583 44.58 -9.36 18.24
C GLU A 583 43.83 -8.03 18.47
N ASN A 584 44.52 -6.88 18.41
CA ASN A 584 43.88 -5.58 18.58
C ASN A 584 43.01 -5.24 17.36
N LEU A 585 43.51 -5.49 16.16
CA LEU A 585 42.75 -5.32 14.92
C LEU A 585 41.56 -6.28 14.87
N ALA A 586 41.75 -7.55 15.26
CA ALA A 586 40.68 -8.54 15.28
C ALA A 586 39.57 -8.18 16.27
N ASN A 587 39.90 -7.70 17.48
CA ASN A 587 38.92 -7.26 18.47
C ASN A 587 38.14 -6.01 18.00
N GLU A 588 38.82 -5.07 17.35
CA GLU A 588 38.19 -3.88 16.77
C GLU A 588 37.19 -4.25 15.66
N ILE A 589 37.58 -5.16 14.74
CA ILE A 589 36.70 -5.64 13.68
C ILE A 589 35.55 -6.47 14.27
N GLN A 590 35.82 -7.30 15.28
CA GLN A 590 34.79 -8.09 15.95
C GLN A 590 33.73 -7.17 16.57
N ALA A 591 34.12 -6.09 17.26
CA ALA A 591 33.18 -5.13 17.83
C ALA A 591 32.30 -4.41 16.78
N ILE A 592 32.77 -4.32 15.54
CA ILE A 592 32.00 -3.79 14.40
C ILE A 592 31.06 -4.87 13.89
N MET A 593 31.58 -6.06 13.58
CA MET A 593 30.81 -7.17 13.03
C MET A 593 29.77 -7.74 14.00
N ASP A 594 29.99 -7.67 15.31
CA ASP A 594 29.02 -8.06 16.35
C ASP A 594 27.72 -7.24 16.25
N ARG A 595 27.77 -6.06 15.65
CA ARG A 595 26.56 -5.27 15.36
C ARG A 595 25.72 -5.87 14.27
N LEU A 596 26.27 -6.72 13.41
CA LEU A 596 25.50 -7.48 12.43
C LEU A 596 24.75 -8.67 13.04
N VAL A 597 25.11 -9.07 14.26
CA VAL A 597 24.44 -10.18 14.97
C VAL A 597 23.01 -9.75 15.34
N GLU A 598 22.04 -10.62 15.06
CA GLU A 598 20.64 -10.47 15.48
C GLU A 598 20.11 -11.64 16.31
#